data_AF-H9X9R2-F1
#
_entry.id   AF-H9X9R2-F1
#
_cell.length_a   1.000
_cell.length_b   1.000
_cell.length_c   1.000
_cell.angle_alpha   90.00
_cell.angle_beta   90.00
_cell.angle_gamma   90.00
#
_symmetry.space_group_name_H-M   'P 1'
#
loop_
_entity.id
_entity.type
_entity.pdbx_description
1 polymer ?
#
loop_
_entity_poly.entity_id
_entity_poly.type
_entity_poly.pdbx_seq_one_letter_code
_entity_poly.pdbx_strand_id
1 'polypeptide(L)'
;PEIKSHIEKRVNKEFNDWLVKIRSTAKEIGQLAIGQASSARQREEELRGRQKQAEEQSRSGVRECVYALDTEDTEDANSVLKFDITPVYRAHHIQTCLGLQDQFRDYYYTNRQLQLNSDLQISSVQPFLESHQFFFAQIAG
;
A
#
# COMPACT_ATOMS: atom_id res chain seq x y z
N PRO A 1 -20.27 -19.51 30.54
CA PRO A 1 -21.04 -18.58 29.69
C PRO A 1 -20.42 -17.16 29.64
N GLU A 2 -20.05 -16.59 30.79
CA GLU A 2 -19.48 -15.22 30.87
C GLU A 2 -18.02 -15.13 30.40
N ILE A 3 -17.18 -16.10 30.76
CA ILE A 3 -15.76 -16.14 30.37
C ILE A 3 -15.61 -16.14 28.83
N LYS A 4 -16.46 -16.91 28.13
CA LYS A 4 -16.49 -16.97 26.67
C LYS A 4 -16.76 -15.59 26.05
N SER A 5 -17.79 -14.90 26.54
CA SER A 5 -18.12 -13.54 26.07
C SER A 5 -17.02 -12.53 26.40
N HIS A 6 -16.37 -12.67 27.55
CA HIS A 6 -15.26 -11.80 27.94
C HIS A 6 -14.05 -11.97 27.00
N ILE A 7 -13.69 -13.23 26.68
CA ILE A 7 -12.63 -13.55 25.72
C ILE A 7 -12.97 -12.99 24.34
N GLU A 8 -14.18 -13.24 23.85
CA GLU A 8 -14.66 -12.75 22.56
C GLU A 8 -14.56 -11.22 22.46
N LYS A 9 -15.08 -10.49 23.45
CA LYS A 9 -15.02 -9.02 23.48
C LYS A 9 -13.59 -8.50 23.46
N ARG A 10 -12.69 -9.13 24.23
CA ARG A 10 -11.28 -8.73 24.28
C ARG A 10 -10.58 -8.96 22.94
N VAL A 11 -10.78 -10.13 22.33
CA VAL A 11 -10.20 -10.47 21.03
C VAL A 11 -10.73 -9.53 19.94
N ASN A 12 -12.04 -9.27 19.94
CA ASN A 12 -12.64 -8.34 18.98
C ASN A 12 -12.12 -6.91 19.15
N LYS A 13 -11.86 -6.46 20.38
CA LYS A 13 -11.24 -5.16 20.63
C LYS A 13 -9.83 -5.09 20.04
N GLU A 14 -8.96 -6.03 20.40
CA GLU A 14 -7.58 -6.10 19.91
C GLU A 14 -7.53 -6.20 18.37
N PHE A 15 -8.46 -6.96 17.78
CA PHE A 15 -8.58 -7.10 16.33
C PHE A 15 -9.03 -5.80 15.64
N ASN A 16 -9.99 -5.07 16.22
CA ASN A 16 -10.45 -3.80 15.67
C ASN A 16 -9.37 -2.73 15.73
N ASP A 17 -8.63 -2.65 16.84
CA ASP A 17 -7.49 -1.74 16.97
C ASP A 17 -6.44 -2.04 15.88
N TRP A 18 -6.20 -3.32 15.59
CA TRP A 18 -5.34 -3.74 14.49
C TRP A 18 -5.90 -3.37 13.11
N LEU A 19 -7.21 -3.53 12.86
CA LEU A 19 -7.83 -3.14 11.58
C LEU A 19 -7.67 -1.65 11.30
N VAL A 20 -7.80 -0.80 12.33
CA VAL A 20 -7.56 0.65 12.20
C VAL A 20 -6.11 0.92 11.80
N LYS A 21 -5.15 0.23 12.40
CA LYS A 21 -3.73 0.34 12.03
C LYS A 21 -3.49 -0.07 10.58
N ILE A 22 -4.04 -1.21 10.13
CA ILE A 22 -3.91 -1.69 8.75
C ILE A 22 -4.51 -0.71 7.74
N ARG A 23 -5.65 -0.08 8.06
CA ARG A 23 -6.26 0.96 7.21
C ARG A 23 -5.30 2.13 6.97
N SER A 24 -4.65 2.64 8.02
CA SER A 24 -3.66 3.71 7.89
C SER A 24 -2.41 3.27 7.12
N THR A 25 -1.88 2.08 7.41
CA THR A 25 -0.69 1.57 6.74
C THR A 25 -0.94 1.33 5.25
N ALA A 26 -2.10 0.80 4.85
CA ALA A 26 -2.43 0.62 3.42
C ALA A 26 -2.33 1.92 2.62
N LYS A 27 -2.81 3.03 3.19
CA LYS A 27 -2.69 4.35 2.58
C LYS A 27 -1.23 4.79 2.42
N GLU A 28 -0.39 4.57 3.44
CA GLU A 28 1.05 4.88 3.39
C GLU A 28 1.75 4.07 2.30
N ILE A 29 1.40 2.78 2.17
CA ILE A 29 1.91 1.89 1.12
C ILE A 29 1.58 2.45 -0.26
N GLY A 30 0.32 2.83 -0.50
CA GLY A 30 -0.06 3.37 -1.79
C GLY A 30 0.63 4.71 -2.10
N GLN A 31 0.84 5.57 -1.10
CA GLN A 31 1.62 6.80 -1.28
C GLN A 31 3.08 6.50 -1.67
N LEU A 32 3.71 5.54 -1.00
CA LEU A 32 5.07 5.11 -1.29
C LEU A 32 5.17 4.48 -2.69
N ALA A 33 4.23 3.60 -3.06
CA ALA A 33 4.18 2.97 -4.36
C ALA A 33 4.03 4.00 -5.49
N ILE A 34 3.17 5.01 -5.31
CA ILE A 34 3.01 6.12 -6.26
C ILE A 34 4.31 6.92 -6.38
N GLY A 35 4.97 7.25 -5.26
CA GLY A 35 6.23 7.99 -5.24
C GLY A 35 7.41 7.22 -5.86
N GLN A 36 7.48 5.91 -5.63
CA GLN A 36 8.49 5.05 -6.25
C GLN A 36 8.26 4.96 -7.77
N ALA A 37 7.01 4.77 -8.20
CA ALA A 37 6.67 4.73 -9.62
C ALA A 37 6.94 6.07 -10.32
N SER A 38 6.68 7.21 -9.67
CA SER A 38 7.02 8.52 -10.25
C SER A 38 8.53 8.74 -10.35
N SER A 39 9.29 8.40 -9.31
CA SER A 39 10.76 8.48 -9.33
C SER A 39 11.38 7.59 -10.40
N ALA A 40 10.86 6.37 -10.58
CA ALA A 40 11.30 5.46 -11.64
C ALA A 40 11.05 6.05 -13.04
N ARG A 41 9.86 6.62 -13.29
CA ARG A 41 9.55 7.29 -14.57
C ARG A 41 10.45 8.49 -14.83
N GLN A 42 10.71 9.32 -13.81
CA GLN A 42 11.60 10.47 -13.96
C GLN A 42 13.02 10.03 -14.35
N ARG A 43 13.56 8.99 -13.70
CA ARG A 43 14.87 8.44 -14.05
C ARG A 43 14.91 7.90 -15.48
N GLU A 44 13.86 7.20 -15.91
CA GLU A 44 13.75 6.70 -17.29
C GLU A 44 13.71 7.85 -18.32
N GLU A 45 12.95 8.92 -18.05
CA GLU A 45 12.89 10.10 -18.90
C GLU A 45 14.24 10.84 -18.99
N GLU A 46 14.96 10.95 -17.87
CA GLU A 46 16.30 11.55 -17.83
C GLU A 46 17.31 10.74 -18.66
N LEU A 47 17.31 9.40 -18.53
CA LEU A 47 18.15 8.52 -19.33
C LEU A 47 17.83 8.65 -20.82
N ARG A 48 16.54 8.67 -21.17
CA ARG A 48 16.09 8.85 -22.57
C ARG A 48 16.47 10.23 -23.13
N GLY A 49 16.43 11.27 -22.29
CA GLY A 49 16.89 12.61 -22.65
C GLY A 49 18.39 12.65 -22.95
N ARG A 50 19.20 12.03 -22.07
CA ARG A 50 20.66 11.89 -22.26
C ARG A 50 21.00 11.10 -23.53
N GLN A 51 20.27 10.01 -23.79
CA GLN A 51 20.44 9.22 -25.01
C GLN A 51 20.21 10.06 -26.27
N LYS A 52 19.11 10.82 -26.34
CA LYS A 52 18.83 11.70 -27.50
C LYS A 52 19.94 12.72 -27.73
N GLN A 53 20.43 13.38 -26.67
CA GLN A 53 21.52 14.35 -26.78
C GLN A 53 22.81 13.70 -27.30
N ALA A 54 23.13 12.49 -26.85
CA ALA A 54 24.30 11.74 -27.31
C ALA A 54 24.17 11.29 -28.78
N GLU A 55 22.98 10.88 -29.21
CA GLU A 55 22.69 10.55 -30.61
C GLU A 55 22.83 11.78 -31.53
N GLU A 56 22.36 12.95 -31.10
CA GLU A 56 22.52 14.22 -31.82
C GLU A 56 24.00 14.63 -31.94
N GLN A 57 24.80 14.48 -30.88
CA GLN A 57 26.24 14.74 -30.90
C GLN A 57 27.01 13.72 -31.75
N SER A 58 26.58 12.46 -31.77
CA SER A 58 27.21 11.42 -32.60
C SER A 58 26.99 11.66 -34.10
N ARG A 59 25.87 12.28 -34.49
CA ARG A 59 25.60 12.70 -35.88
C ARG A 59 26.53 13.83 -36.36
N SER A 60 27.18 14.57 -35.45
CA SER A 60 28.17 15.60 -35.79
C SER A 60 29.62 15.07 -35.91
N GLY A 61 29.85 13.77 -35.68
CA GLY A 61 31.09 13.08 -36.04
C GLY A 61 32.11 12.83 -34.92
N VAL A 62 31.79 13.08 -33.65
CA VAL A 62 32.69 12.75 -32.52
C VAL A 62 32.27 11.40 -31.92
N ARG A 63 33.10 10.37 -32.13
CA ARG A 63 32.83 8.98 -31.76
C ARG A 63 33.28 8.68 -30.34
N GLU A 64 32.33 8.26 -29.50
CA GLU A 64 32.32 7.03 -28.66
C GLU A 64 31.40 7.26 -27.46
N CYS A 65 30.14 6.81 -27.56
CA CYS A 65 29.17 6.89 -26.45
C CYS A 65 29.15 5.54 -25.71
N VAL A 66 29.78 5.50 -24.54
CA VAL A 66 29.75 4.33 -23.65
C VAL A 66 28.48 4.42 -22.81
N TYR A 67 27.52 3.53 -23.06
CA TYR A 67 26.30 3.39 -22.27
C TYR A 67 26.63 2.64 -20.97
N ALA A 68 26.75 3.35 -19.86
CA ALA A 68 26.70 2.73 -18.54
C ALA A 68 25.22 2.59 -18.14
N LEU A 69 24.67 1.38 -18.29
CA LEU A 69 23.39 1.02 -17.70
C LEU A 69 23.61 0.83 -16.21
N ASP A 70 23.25 1.83 -15.42
CA ASP A 70 23.27 1.73 -13.97
C ASP A 70 22.01 0.98 -13.53
N THR A 71 22.19 -0.25 -13.08
CA THR A 71 21.13 -1.08 -12.51
C THR A 71 21.14 -0.82 -11.00
N GLU A 72 20.65 0.34 -10.58
CA GLU A 72 20.57 0.62 -9.15
C GLU A 72 19.43 -0.19 -8.51
N ASP A 73 19.81 -0.88 -7.44
CA ASP A 73 19.09 -1.92 -6.70
C ASP A 73 17.67 -1.53 -6.25
N THR A 74 16.70 -2.36 -6.64
CA THR A 74 15.30 -2.33 -6.15
C THR A 74 15.14 -2.82 -4.70
N GLU A 75 16.25 -2.98 -3.96
CA GLU A 75 16.27 -3.64 -2.66
C GLU A 75 15.56 -2.85 -1.55
N ASP A 76 15.46 -1.52 -1.68
CA ASP A 76 14.93 -0.65 -0.63
C ASP A 76 13.38 -0.67 -0.53
N ALA A 77 12.68 -1.22 -1.54
CA ALA A 77 11.22 -1.34 -1.49
C ALA A 77 10.74 -2.49 -0.58
N ASN A 78 11.55 -3.55 -0.45
CA ASN A 78 11.18 -4.72 0.35
C ASN A 78 11.39 -4.52 1.86
N SER A 79 12.25 -3.57 2.27
CA SER A 79 12.52 -3.29 3.68
C SER A 79 11.37 -2.55 4.38
N VAL A 80 10.57 -1.78 3.62
CA VAL A 80 9.53 -0.88 4.13
C VAL A 80 8.20 -1.59 4.47
N LEU A 81 7.95 -2.79 3.94
CA LEU A 81 6.60 -3.41 3.92
C LEU A 81 6.40 -4.59 4.87
N LYS A 82 7.11 -4.66 6.00
CA LYS A 82 6.89 -5.75 6.98
C LYS A 82 5.78 -5.37 7.96
N PHE A 83 4.55 -5.86 7.73
CA PHE A 83 3.45 -5.72 8.68
C PHE A 83 3.09 -7.03 9.37
N ASP A 84 2.69 -6.91 10.63
CA ASP A 84 2.34 -8.05 11.47
C ASP A 84 0.88 -8.46 11.25
N ILE A 85 0.70 -9.62 10.61
CA ILE A 85 -0.60 -10.28 10.40
C ILE A 85 -0.98 -11.22 11.56
N THR A 86 -0.12 -11.39 12.56
CA THR A 86 -0.40 -12.24 13.73
C THR A 86 -1.73 -11.91 14.41
N PRO A 87 -2.16 -10.64 14.56
CA PRO A 87 -3.42 -10.32 15.22
C PRO A 87 -4.66 -10.92 14.50
N VAL A 88 -4.69 -10.98 13.17
CA VAL A 88 -5.81 -11.60 12.44
C VAL A 88 -5.82 -13.12 12.60
N TYR A 89 -4.67 -13.78 12.50
CA TYR A 89 -4.58 -15.22 12.71
C TYR A 89 -4.93 -15.61 14.14
N ARG A 90 -4.47 -14.85 15.13
CA ARG A 90 -4.80 -15.07 16.54
C ARG A 90 -6.30 -14.91 16.77
N ALA A 91 -6.91 -13.84 16.25
CA ALA A 91 -8.34 -13.60 16.41
C ALA A 91 -9.16 -14.72 15.75
N HIS A 92 -8.83 -15.09 14.51
CA HIS A 92 -9.48 -16.18 13.79
C HIS A 92 -9.36 -17.51 14.54
N HIS A 93 -8.17 -17.85 15.04
CA HIS A 93 -7.93 -19.07 15.79
C HIS A 93 -8.77 -19.13 17.08
N ILE A 94 -8.77 -18.06 17.88
CA ILE A 94 -9.55 -18.00 19.12
C ILE A 94 -11.05 -18.12 18.81
N GLN A 95 -11.55 -17.40 17.80
CA GLN A 95 -12.97 -17.46 17.42
C GLN A 95 -13.37 -18.84 16.89
N THR A 96 -12.45 -19.54 16.22
CA THR A 96 -12.62 -20.95 15.83
C THR A 96 -12.74 -21.86 17.04
N CYS A 97 -11.86 -21.71 18.04
CA CYS A 97 -11.95 -22.44 19.31
C CYS A 97 -13.25 -22.13 20.09
N LEU A 98 -13.83 -20.95 19.88
CA LEU A 98 -15.12 -20.57 20.45
C LEU A 98 -16.33 -21.05 19.63
N GLY A 99 -16.14 -21.62 18.44
CA GLY A 99 -17.22 -22.02 17.53
C GLY A 99 -17.96 -20.84 16.90
N LEU A 100 -17.31 -19.68 16.78
CA LEU A 100 -17.87 -18.43 16.24
C LEU A 100 -17.18 -18.02 14.92
N GLN A 101 -16.52 -18.96 14.25
CA GLN A 101 -15.71 -18.69 13.05
C GLN A 101 -16.49 -18.01 11.93
N ASP A 102 -17.68 -18.50 11.60
CA ASP A 102 -18.47 -17.94 10.48
C ASP A 102 -18.92 -16.51 10.79
N GLN A 103 -19.37 -16.26 12.02
CA GLN A 103 -19.76 -14.92 12.48
C GLN A 103 -18.57 -13.96 12.44
N PHE A 104 -17.38 -14.41 12.86
CA PHE A 104 -16.16 -13.61 12.80
C PHE A 104 -15.74 -13.31 11.35
N ARG A 105 -15.86 -14.29 10.45
CA ARG A 105 -15.55 -14.12 9.03
C ARG A 105 -16.48 -13.08 8.40
N ASP A 106 -17.78 -13.21 8.62
CA ASP A 106 -18.77 -12.26 8.10
C ASP A 106 -18.52 -10.86 8.68
N TYR A 107 -18.29 -10.78 9.99
CA TYR A 107 -17.93 -9.54 10.67
C TYR A 107 -16.70 -8.87 10.04
N TYR A 108 -15.63 -9.63 9.79
CA TYR A 108 -14.43 -9.12 9.14
C TYR A 108 -14.71 -8.59 7.74
N TYR A 109 -15.38 -9.37 6.89
CA TYR A 109 -15.70 -8.96 5.53
C TYR A 109 -16.57 -7.70 5.51
N THR A 110 -17.64 -7.66 6.31
CA THR A 110 -18.52 -6.49 6.38
C THR A 110 -17.78 -5.25 6.88
N ASN A 111 -16.97 -5.37 7.94
CA ASN A 111 -16.19 -4.24 8.46
C ASN A 111 -15.19 -3.73 7.42
N ARG A 112 -14.48 -4.65 6.73
CA ARG A 112 -13.52 -4.25 5.69
C ARG A 112 -14.19 -3.56 4.51
N GLN A 113 -15.36 -4.05 4.07
CA GLN A 113 -16.15 -3.39 3.03
C GLN A 113 -16.61 -2.00 3.45
N LEU A 114 -17.05 -1.82 4.69
CA LEU A 114 -17.44 -0.50 5.21
C LEU A 114 -16.27 0.48 5.27
N GLN A 115 -15.08 0.01 5.67
CA GLN A 115 -13.86 0.84 5.64
C GLN A 115 -13.54 1.30 4.22
N LEU A 116 -13.52 0.37 3.26
CA LEU A 116 -13.24 0.69 1.86
C LEU A 116 -14.27 1.67 1.28
N ASN A 117 -15.56 1.44 1.50
CA ASN A 117 -16.61 2.35 1.05
C ASN A 117 -16.48 3.74 1.67
N SER A 118 -15.97 3.84 2.89
CA SER A 118 -15.70 5.13 3.54
C SER A 118 -14.43 5.80 3.01
N ASP A 119 -13.37 5.03 2.76
CA ASP A 119 -12.07 5.57 2.29
C ASP A 119 -12.13 6.03 0.83
N LEU A 120 -12.93 5.36 0.00
CA LEU A 120 -13.05 5.66 -1.42
C LEU A 120 -14.03 6.79 -1.73
N GLN A 121 -14.69 7.37 -0.72
CA GLN A 121 -15.55 8.53 -0.91
C GLN A 121 -14.70 9.78 -1.19
N ILE A 122 -14.85 10.31 -2.41
CA ILE A 122 -14.20 11.55 -2.82
C ILE A 122 -15.04 12.73 -2.33
N SER A 123 -14.45 13.58 -1.49
CA SER A 123 -15.07 14.84 -1.09
C SER A 123 -15.11 15.81 -2.26
N SER A 124 -16.31 16.29 -2.63
CA SER A 124 -16.49 17.36 -3.63
C SER A 124 -16.14 18.75 -3.09
N VAL A 125 -15.85 18.86 -1.80
CA VAL A 125 -15.56 20.14 -1.11
C VAL A 125 -14.06 20.48 -1.17
N GLN A 126 -13.20 19.47 -1.30
CA GLN A 126 -11.76 19.67 -1.40
C GLN A 126 -11.31 19.89 -2.85
N PRO A 127 -10.19 20.63 -3.07
CA PRO A 127 -9.55 20.74 -4.37
C PRO A 127 -9.33 19.36 -5.01
N PHE A 128 -9.52 19.29 -6.34
CA PHE A 128 -9.46 18.04 -7.09
C PHE A 128 -8.21 17.20 -6.79
N LEU A 129 -7.03 17.84 -6.78
CA LEU A 129 -5.76 17.14 -6.63
C LEU A 129 -5.65 16.47 -5.25
N GLU A 130 -6.05 17.18 -4.19
CA GLU A 130 -5.96 16.71 -2.81
C GLU A 130 -6.98 15.60 -2.53
N SER A 131 -8.20 15.73 -3.03
CA SER A 131 -9.24 14.72 -2.86
C SER A 131 -8.89 13.41 -3.59
N HIS A 132 -8.29 13.51 -4.78
CA HIS A 132 -7.91 12.33 -5.58
C HIS A 132 -6.59 11.71 -5.14
N GLN A 133 -5.67 12.48 -4.54
CA GLN A 133 -4.42 11.93 -4.02
C GLN A 133 -4.68 10.88 -2.93
N PHE A 134 -5.62 11.14 -2.01
CA PHE A 134 -5.99 10.18 -0.98
C PHE A 134 -6.68 8.95 -1.57
N PHE A 135 -7.56 9.15 -2.54
CA PHE A 135 -8.23 8.06 -3.25
C PHE A 135 -7.22 7.14 -3.97
N PHE A 136 -6.29 7.71 -4.73
CA PHE A 136 -5.28 6.92 -5.46
C PHE A 136 -4.32 6.20 -4.52
N ALA A 137 -3.91 6.84 -3.41
CA ALA A 137 -3.15 6.17 -2.37
C ALA A 137 -3.91 4.97 -1.78
N GLN A 138 -5.22 5.11 -1.56
CA GLN A 138 -6.02 4.01 -1.03
C GLN A 138 -6.19 2.85 -2.04
N ILE A 139 -6.21 3.14 -3.33
CA ILE A 139 -6.32 2.12 -4.39
C ILE A 139 -4.98 1.42 -4.65
N ALA A 140 -3.87 2.16 -4.53
CA ALA A 140 -2.53 1.64 -4.81
C ALA A 140 -1.99 0.73 -3.70
N GLY A 141 -2.50 0.84 -2.47
CA GLY A 141 -2.11 0.01 -1.31
C GLY A 141 -3.19 -0.96 -0.89
#